data_AF-A0A5B2Z7A0-F1
#
_entry.id   AF-A0A5B2Z7A0-F1
#
_cell.length_a   1.000
_cell.length_b   1.000
_cell.length_c   1.000
_cell.angle_alpha   90.00
_cell.angle_beta   90.00
_cell.angle_gamma   90.00
#
_symmetry.space_group_name_H-M   'P 1'
#
loop_
_entity.id
_entity.type
_entity.pdbx_description
1 polymer ?
#
loop_
_entity_poly.entity_id
_entity_poly.type
_entity_poly.pdbx_seq_one_letter_code
_entity_poly.pdbx_strand_id
1 'polypeptide(L)' 'MTPDEAKKANEQWKEMKRSLPQGIELMGEYSHAWGTEYNGFLLFESESSDDFMDWWSKFKDSIRWYVDHTHTITARRK' A
#
# COMPACT_ATOMS: atom_id res chain seq x y z
N MET A 1 -7.93 13.32 -10.83
CA MET A 1 -8.87 13.06 -9.73
C MET A 1 -9.66 14.31 -9.43
N THR A 2 -10.97 14.16 -9.23
CA THR A 2 -11.85 15.20 -8.71
C THR A 2 -11.66 15.35 -7.18
N PRO A 3 -12.09 16.48 -6.57
CA PRO A 3 -12.06 16.63 -5.12
C PRO A 3 -12.81 15.52 -4.37
N ASP A 4 -13.94 15.06 -4.91
CA ASP A 4 -14.75 13.99 -4.32
C ASP A 4 -14.04 12.63 -4.39
N GLU A 5 -13.39 12.33 -5.51
CA GLU A 5 -12.54 11.13 -5.63
C GLU A 5 -11.36 11.18 -4.66
N ALA A 6 -10.73 12.35 -4.48
CA ALA A 6 -9.66 12.53 -3.51
C ALA A 6 -10.12 12.31 -2.07
N LYS A 7 -11.31 12.79 -1.72
CA LYS A 7 -11.89 12.52 -0.41
C LYS A 7 -12.17 11.03 -0.22
N LYS A 8 -12.78 10.37 -1.21
CA LYS A 8 -13.07 8.93 -1.17
C LYS A 8 -11.82 8.08 -1.04
N ALA A 9 -10.77 8.38 -1.82
CA ALA A 9 -9.49 7.67 -1.74
C ALA A 9 -8.85 7.82 -0.35
N ASN A 10 -8.91 9.01 0.24
CA ASN A 10 -8.42 9.26 1.60
C ASN A 10 -9.21 8.50 2.68
N GLU A 11 -10.53 8.44 2.57
CA GLU A 11 -11.37 7.68 3.49
C GLU A 11 -11.10 6.18 3.39
N GLN A 12 -11.06 5.65 2.17
CA GLN A 12 -10.69 4.25 1.91
C GLN A 12 -9.30 3.92 2.46
N TRP A 13 -8.30 4.78 2.24
CA TRP A 13 -6.97 4.58 2.77
C TRP A 13 -6.94 4.52 4.30
N LYS A 14 -7.70 5.39 4.98
CA LYS A 14 -7.82 5.37 6.44
C LYS A 14 -8.48 4.08 6.95
N GLU A 15 -9.48 3.58 6.24
CA GLU A 15 -10.14 2.32 6.57
C GLU A 15 -9.20 1.12 6.37
N MET A 16 -8.48 1.07 5.24
CA MET A 16 -7.50 0.03 4.93
C MET A 16 -6.42 -0.08 5.99
N LYS A 17 -5.91 1.06 6.48
CA LYS A 17 -4.90 1.08 7.56
C LYS A 17 -5.43 0.50 8.87
N ARG A 18 -6.74 0.61 9.13
CA ARG A 18 -7.38 0.02 10.33
C ARG A 18 -7.70 -1.46 10.16
N SER A 19 -7.83 -1.92 8.92
CA SER A 19 -8.18 -3.30 8.59
C SER A 19 -6.97 -4.14 8.16
N LEU A 20 -5.74 -3.72 8.52
CA LEU A 20 -4.56 -4.55 8.27
C LEU A 20 -4.70 -5.87 9.04
N PRO A 21 -4.47 -7.02 8.39
CA PRO A 21 -4.56 -8.31 9.03
C PRO A 21 -3.43 -8.48 10.06
N GLN A 22 -3.64 -9.39 11.01
CA GLN A 22 -2.61 -9.74 11.98
C GLN A 22 -1.35 -10.25 11.27
N GLY A 23 -0.18 -9.78 11.71
CA GLY A 23 1.11 -10.16 11.13
C GLY A 23 1.51 -9.36 9.88
N ILE A 24 0.75 -8.32 9.50
CA ILE A 24 1.16 -7.34 8.50
C ILE A 24 1.13 -5.93 9.12
N GLU A 25 2.27 -5.28 9.12
CA GLU A 25 2.44 -3.95 9.72
C GLU A 25 2.86 -2.93 8.66
N LEU A 26 2.21 -1.76 8.67
CA LEU A 26 2.65 -0.62 7.86
C LEU A 26 3.75 0.13 8.62
N MET A 27 4.99 -0.05 8.20
CA MET A 27 6.17 0.55 8.82
C MET A 27 6.41 1.99 8.39
N GLY A 28 5.95 2.36 7.19
CA GLY A 28 6.16 3.71 6.67
C GLY A 28 5.27 4.06 5.48
N GLU A 29 4.82 5.31 5.48
CA GLU A 29 4.08 5.93 4.38
C GLU A 29 4.89 7.14 3.91
N TYR A 30 5.52 7.01 2.74
CA TYR A 30 6.40 8.03 2.19
C TYR A 30 5.74 8.67 1.00
N SER A 31 5.37 9.95 1.13
CA SER A 31 4.68 10.73 0.10
C SER A 31 5.57 11.23 -1.03
N HIS A 32 6.88 10.93 -0.97
CA HIS A 32 7.88 11.37 -1.94
C HIS A 32 8.88 10.24 -2.21
N ALA A 33 9.07 9.89 -3.49
CA ALA A 33 10.09 8.95 -3.95
C ALA A 33 11.03 9.63 -4.97
N TRP A 34 11.92 10.51 -4.49
CA TRP A 34 12.80 11.30 -5.35
C TRP A 34 13.71 10.44 -6.23
N GLY A 35 13.88 10.87 -7.48
CA GLY A 35 14.68 10.14 -8.47
C GLY A 35 13.96 8.93 -9.08
N THR A 36 12.67 8.75 -8.80
CA THR A 36 11.82 7.72 -9.41
C THR A 36 10.62 8.36 -10.12
N GLU A 37 9.91 7.58 -10.92
CA GLU A 37 8.64 7.99 -11.55
C GLU A 37 7.44 7.92 -10.59
N TYR A 38 7.64 7.38 -9.38
CA TYR A 38 6.58 7.18 -8.40
C TYR A 38 6.42 8.41 -7.51
N ASN A 39 5.17 8.71 -7.16
CA ASN A 39 4.89 9.79 -6.21
C ASN A 39 5.45 9.48 -4.81
N GLY A 40 5.43 8.22 -4.41
CA GLY A 40 5.78 7.78 -3.07
C GLY A 40 5.82 6.26 -2.97
N PHE A 41 6.02 5.75 -1.77
CA PHE A 41 6.04 4.31 -1.52
C PHE A 41 5.52 3.97 -0.12
N LEU A 42 5.09 2.73 0.02
CA LEU A 42 4.66 2.13 1.27
C LEU A 42 5.67 1.07 1.67
N LEU A 43 6.00 1.02 2.96
CA LEU A 43 6.84 -0.03 3.53
C LEU A 43 5.99 -0.88 4.46
N PHE A 44 5.88 -2.17 4.14
CA PHE A 44 5.20 -3.15 4.97
C PHE A 44 6.18 -4.19 5.48
N GLU A 45 5.99 -4.64 6.71
CA GLU A 45 6.66 -5.79 7.29
C GLU A 45 5.64 -6.89 7.58
N SER A 46 6.08 -8.15 7.43
CA SER A 46 5.29 -9.31 7.78
C SER A 46 6.19 -10.46 8.24
N GLU A 47 5.67 -11.28 9.16
CA GLU A 47 6.34 -12.49 9.64
C GLU A 47 6.24 -13.66 8.64
N SER A 48 5.26 -13.61 7.73
CA SER A 48 4.93 -14.68 6.80
C SER A 48 4.87 -14.17 5.37
N SER A 49 5.70 -14.73 4.49
CA SER A 49 5.70 -14.36 3.07
C SER A 49 4.41 -14.74 2.38
N ASP A 50 3.80 -15.87 2.75
CA ASP A 50 2.58 -16.37 2.11
C ASP A 50 1.38 -15.50 2.48
N ASP A 51 1.21 -15.20 3.77
CA ASP A 51 0.14 -14.32 4.25
C ASP A 51 0.26 -12.91 3.66
N PHE A 52 1.50 -12.41 3.53
CA PHE A 52 1.76 -11.13 2.88
C PHE A 52 1.31 -11.12 1.43
N MET A 53 1.67 -12.14 0.64
CA MET A 53 1.34 -12.17 -0.79
C MET A 53 -0.16 -12.35 -1.03
N ASP A 54 -0.83 -13.15 -0.21
CA ASP A 54 -2.27 -13.35 -0.25
C ASP A 54 -3.04 -12.06 0.05
N TRP A 55 -2.59 -11.29 1.05
CA TRP A 55 -3.15 -9.98 1.36
C TRP A 55 -2.79 -8.92 0.31
N TRP A 56 -1.55 -8.89 -0.17
CA TRP A 56 -1.03 -7.88 -1.10
C TRP A 56 -1.82 -7.85 -2.41
N SER A 57 -2.23 -9.02 -2.91
CA SER A 57 -3.08 -9.11 -4.11
C SER A 57 -4.41 -8.34 -3.94
N LYS A 58 -5.13 -8.60 -2.85
CA LYS A 58 -6.41 -7.95 -2.50
C LYS A 58 -6.24 -6.46 -2.25
N PHE A 59 -5.15 -6.08 -1.58
CA PHE A 59 -4.82 -4.69 -1.34
C PHE A 59 -4.63 -3.93 -2.65
N LYS A 60 -3.82 -4.44 -3.58
CA LYS A 60 -3.62 -3.80 -4.88
C LYS A 60 -4.91 -3.63 -5.67
N ASP A 61 -5.80 -4.62 -5.65
CA ASP A 61 -7.09 -4.53 -6.33
C ASP A 61 -7.96 -3.42 -5.75
N SER A 62 -7.93 -3.22 -4.43
CA SER A 62 -8.72 -2.19 -3.75
C SER A 62 -8.30 -0.75 -4.09
N ILE A 63 -7.02 -0.53 -4.40
CA ILE A 63 -6.46 0.80 -4.70
C ILE A 63 -6.36 1.09 -6.20
N ARG A 64 -6.57 0.08 -7.05
CA ARG A 64 -6.33 0.13 -8.51
C ARG A 64 -7.13 1.21 -9.25
N TRP A 65 -8.25 1.66 -8.69
CA TRP A 65 -9.09 2.67 -9.32
C TRP A 65 -8.49 4.09 -9.25
N TYR A 66 -7.52 4.34 -8.36
CA TYR A 66 -6.85 5.65 -8.21
C TYR A 66 -5.32 5.57 -8.19
N VAL A 67 -4.74 4.37 -8.19
CA VAL A 67 -3.31 4.14 -8.33
C VAL A 67 -3.03 3.56 -9.69
N ASP A 68 -2.37 4.36 -10.54
CA ASP A 68 -2.13 4.05 -11.94
C ASP A 68 -1.03 2.98 -12.13
N HIS A 69 0.09 3.15 -11.44
CA HIS A 69 1.24 2.27 -11.52
C HIS A 69 1.80 1.93 -10.14
N THR A 70 2.15 0.67 -9.91
CA THR A 70 2.83 0.20 -8.69
C THR A 70 4.02 -0.68 -9.06
N HIS A 71 5.05 -0.63 -8.21
CA HIS A 71 6.18 -1.54 -8.28
C HIS A 71 6.39 -2.17 -6.91
N THR A 72 6.48 -3.50 -6.86
CA THR A 72 6.65 -4.25 -5.61
C THR A 72 8.07 -4.76 -5.50
N ILE A 73 8.74 -4.40 -4.42
CA ILE A 73 10.05 -4.94 -4.04
C ILE A 73 9.83 -5.79 -2.78
N THR A 74 10.19 -7.07 -2.85
CA THR A 74 10.09 -7.99 -1.71
C THR A 74 11.49 -8.39 -1.28
N ALA A 75 11.77 -8.27 0.01
CA ALA A 75 13.05 -8.64 0.59
C ALA A 75 12.83 -9.35 1.93
N ARG A 76 13.77 -10.23 2.30
CA ARG A 76 13.80 -10.87 3.61
C ARG A 76 14.86 -10.18 4.47
N ARG A 77 14.50 -9.81 5.70
CA ARG A 77 15.45 -9.31 6.70
C ARG A 77 16.47 -10.41 7.02
N LYS A 78 17.76 -10.06 7.00
CA LYS A 78 18.85 -10.96 7.40
C LYS A 78 18.95 -11.05 8.92
#